data_AF-H5TT31-F1
#
_entry.id   AF-H5TT31-F1
#
_cell.length_a   1.000
_cell.length_b   1.000
_cell.length_c   1.000
_cell.angle_alpha   90.00
_cell.angle_beta   90.00
_cell.angle_gamma   90.00
#
_symmetry.space_group_name_H-M   'P 1'
#
loop_
_entity.id
_entity.type
_entity.pdbx_description
1 polymer ?
#
loop_
_entity_poly.entity_id
_entity_poly.type
_entity_poly.pdbx_seq_one_letter_code
_entity_poly.pdbx_strand_id
1 'polypeptide(L)'
;MVMSRMQLALNVDDLDTAIEFYSKLFNTTPAKRKPGYANFAIVEPPLKLVLLENPGQGGTINHLGVEVESSEKVHAEIARLSGEGLFTQEEINSTCCFATQDKVWVTGPAKEKWEVYTVLADSETFGTSPKLLEQNATEDAEQGSVCCGGNAADQAEARTACC
;
A
#
# COMPACT_ATOMS: atom_id res chain seq x y z
N MET A 1 4.54 -9.83 -26.30
CA MET A 1 5.39 -9.20 -25.26
C MET A 1 4.45 -8.57 -24.26
N VAL A 2 4.52 -8.95 -22.99
CA VAL A 2 3.84 -8.17 -21.94
C VAL A 2 4.70 -6.92 -21.75
N MET A 3 4.14 -5.76 -22.09
CA MET A 3 4.83 -4.48 -21.94
C MET A 3 4.58 -3.96 -20.53
N SER A 4 5.49 -3.14 -20.00
CA SER A 4 5.25 -2.44 -18.75
C SER A 4 3.97 -1.62 -18.84
N ARG A 5 3.29 -1.47 -17.70
CA ARG A 5 2.04 -0.71 -17.63
C ARG A 5 2.08 0.32 -16.50
N MET A 6 1.34 1.41 -16.71
CA MET A 6 1.12 2.40 -15.67
C MET A 6 0.29 1.78 -14.54
N GLN A 7 0.61 2.11 -13.30
CA GLN A 7 -0.26 1.93 -12.16
C GLN A 7 -0.84 3.27 -11.72
N LEU A 8 -2.16 3.27 -11.50
CA LEU A 8 -2.87 4.35 -10.84
C LEU A 8 -3.52 3.80 -9.58
N ALA A 9 -3.04 4.23 -8.41
CA ALA A 9 -3.67 3.91 -7.13
C ALA A 9 -4.48 5.12 -6.63
N LEU A 10 -5.76 4.90 -6.38
CA LEU A 10 -6.70 5.94 -5.96
C LEU A 10 -7.25 5.63 -4.57
N ASN A 11 -7.38 6.67 -3.76
CA ASN A 11 -8.25 6.64 -2.59
C ASN A 11 -9.70 6.81 -3.04
N VAL A 12 -10.60 5.97 -2.52
CA VAL A 12 -12.05 6.04 -2.80
C VAL A 12 -12.84 6.06 -1.51
N ASP A 13 -13.94 6.78 -1.46
CA ASP A 13 -14.75 6.86 -0.23
C ASP A 13 -15.52 5.57 0.02
N ASP A 14 -16.07 4.97 -1.03
CA ASP A 14 -16.86 3.74 -1.01
C ASP A 14 -16.34 2.81 -2.11
N LEU A 15 -15.79 1.67 -1.69
CA LEU A 15 -15.14 0.74 -2.60
C LEU A 15 -16.12 0.14 -3.62
N ASP A 16 -17.33 -0.18 -3.18
CA ASP A 16 -18.31 -0.89 -4.00
C ASP A 16 -18.83 0.01 -5.13
N THR A 17 -19.15 1.26 -4.81
CA THR A 17 -19.50 2.30 -5.78
C THR A 17 -18.36 2.53 -6.78
N ALA A 18 -17.11 2.59 -6.30
CA ALA A 18 -15.96 2.76 -7.17
C ALA A 18 -15.77 1.54 -8.10
N ILE A 19 -15.90 0.31 -7.59
CA ILE A 19 -15.83 -0.90 -8.40
C ILE A 19 -16.89 -0.88 -9.49
N GLU A 20 -18.13 -0.53 -9.17
CA GLU A 20 -19.20 -0.44 -10.18
C GLU A 20 -18.87 0.57 -11.28
N PHE A 21 -18.38 1.75 -10.90
CA PHE A 21 -18.00 2.79 -11.84
C PHE A 21 -16.87 2.33 -12.77
N TYR A 22 -15.76 1.85 -12.20
CA TYR A 22 -14.58 1.45 -12.99
C TYR A 22 -14.82 0.19 -13.81
N SER A 23 -15.71 -0.70 -13.35
CA SER A 23 -16.12 -1.86 -14.15
C SER A 23 -16.85 -1.44 -15.41
N LYS A 24 -17.71 -0.42 -15.33
CA LYS A 24 -18.39 0.17 -16.51
C LYS A 24 -17.41 0.92 -17.40
N LEU A 25 -16.53 1.73 -16.82
CA LEU A 25 -15.58 2.56 -17.56
C LEU A 25 -14.61 1.72 -18.40
N PHE A 26 -14.06 0.65 -17.82
CA PHE A 26 -13.07 -0.20 -18.48
C PHE A 26 -13.63 -1.51 -19.03
N ASN A 27 -14.95 -1.70 -18.94
CA ASN A 27 -15.66 -2.88 -19.43
C ASN A 27 -15.02 -4.21 -18.96
N THR A 28 -14.61 -4.27 -17.69
CA THR A 28 -13.98 -5.44 -17.08
C THR A 28 -14.20 -5.45 -15.58
N THR A 29 -14.24 -6.62 -14.96
CA THR A 29 -14.38 -6.74 -13.50
C THR A 29 -13.02 -6.61 -12.80
N PRO A 30 -12.97 -6.34 -11.48
CA PRO A 30 -11.73 -6.39 -10.73
C PRO A 30 -11.03 -7.75 -10.89
N ALA A 31 -9.71 -7.73 -11.05
CA ALA A 31 -8.88 -8.93 -11.03
C ALA A 31 -8.69 -9.48 -9.61
N LYS A 32 -8.72 -8.59 -8.60
CA LYS A 32 -8.68 -8.96 -7.18
C LYS A 32 -9.59 -8.03 -6.38
N ARG A 33 -10.31 -8.58 -5.41
CA ARG A 33 -11.12 -7.84 -4.43
C ARG A 33 -10.88 -8.40 -3.03
N LYS A 34 -10.72 -7.52 -2.05
CA LYS A 34 -10.59 -7.78 -0.62
C LYS A 34 -11.30 -6.64 0.15
N PRO A 35 -11.61 -6.79 1.45
CA PRO A 35 -12.14 -5.66 2.23
C PRO A 35 -11.22 -4.43 2.12
N GLY A 36 -11.79 -3.27 1.76
CA GLY A 36 -11.06 -2.01 1.57
C GLY A 36 -10.11 -1.94 0.37
N TYR A 37 -10.07 -2.96 -0.50
CA TYR A 37 -9.11 -3.03 -1.61
C TYR A 37 -9.70 -3.71 -2.86
N ALA A 38 -9.46 -3.12 -4.02
CA ALA A 38 -9.63 -3.81 -5.30
C ALA A 38 -8.55 -3.42 -6.30
N ASN A 39 -8.26 -4.29 -7.26
CA ASN A 39 -7.47 -3.91 -8.42
C ASN A 39 -8.06 -4.46 -9.72
N PHE A 40 -7.79 -3.75 -10.81
CA PHE A 40 -8.12 -4.13 -12.17
C PHE A 40 -6.83 -4.29 -12.97
N ALA A 41 -6.78 -5.31 -13.82
CA ALA A 41 -5.74 -5.50 -14.82
C ALA A 41 -6.35 -5.21 -16.20
N ILE A 42 -6.21 -3.97 -16.66
CA ILE A 42 -6.79 -3.49 -17.92
C ILE A 42 -5.76 -3.71 -19.02
N VAL A 43 -6.20 -4.36 -20.12
CA VAL A 43 -5.32 -4.71 -21.24
C VAL A 43 -5.14 -3.54 -22.20
N GLU A 44 -6.22 -2.84 -22.52
CA GLU A 44 -6.21 -1.72 -23.47
C GLU A 44 -7.12 -0.58 -22.97
N PRO A 45 -6.54 0.57 -22.55
CA PRO A 45 -5.10 0.84 -22.45
C PRO A 45 -4.43 -0.01 -21.34
N PRO A 46 -3.14 -0.38 -21.48
CA PRO A 46 -2.42 -1.11 -20.43
C PRO A 46 -2.38 -0.31 -19.12
N LEU A 47 -3.15 -0.76 -18.12
CA LEU A 47 -3.31 -0.06 -16.85
C LEU A 47 -3.53 -1.05 -15.71
N LYS A 48 -2.76 -0.87 -14.65
CA LYS A 48 -3.05 -1.43 -13.33
C LYS A 48 -3.79 -0.38 -12.52
N LEU A 49 -5.10 -0.54 -12.36
CA LEU A 49 -5.89 0.35 -11.49
C LEU A 49 -5.98 -0.29 -10.10
N VAL A 50 -5.63 0.45 -9.06
CA VAL A 50 -5.75 0.03 -7.66
C VAL A 50 -6.69 0.99 -6.94
N LEU A 51 -7.67 0.45 -6.24
CA LEU A 51 -8.63 1.19 -5.43
C LEU A 51 -8.42 0.84 -3.96
N LEU A 52 -8.21 1.87 -3.16
CA LEU A 52 -8.01 1.79 -1.71
C LEU A 52 -9.14 2.56 -1.04
N GLU A 53 -9.95 1.87 -0.24
CA GLU A 53 -11.02 2.53 0.51
C GLU A 53 -10.44 3.42 1.61
N ASN A 54 -10.83 4.69 1.61
CA ASN A 54 -10.40 5.69 2.56
C ASN A 54 -11.54 6.70 2.76
N PRO A 55 -12.54 6.35 3.61
CA PRO A 55 -13.75 7.15 3.76
C PRO A 55 -13.47 8.59 4.21
N GLY A 56 -14.02 9.56 3.49
CA GLY A 56 -13.83 11.00 3.71
C GLY A 56 -12.57 11.57 3.05
N GLN A 57 -11.79 10.75 2.35
CA GLN A 57 -10.55 11.14 1.65
C GLN A 57 -10.51 10.59 0.21
N GLY A 58 -11.66 10.18 -0.33
CA GLY A 58 -11.81 9.69 -1.69
C GLY A 58 -11.55 10.74 -2.77
N GLY A 59 -11.31 10.28 -3.99
CA GLY A 59 -11.06 11.14 -5.15
C GLY A 59 -9.63 11.69 -5.25
N THR A 60 -8.72 11.24 -4.37
CA THR A 60 -7.31 11.62 -4.38
C THR A 60 -6.42 10.53 -4.96
N ILE A 61 -5.29 10.93 -5.54
CA ILE A 61 -4.23 9.98 -5.92
C ILE A 61 -3.57 9.49 -4.63
N ASN A 62 -3.51 8.17 -4.46
CA ASN A 62 -2.77 7.56 -3.36
C ASN A 62 -1.27 7.48 -3.72
N HIS A 63 -0.95 6.86 -4.85
CA HIS A 63 0.39 6.83 -5.45
C HIS A 63 0.31 6.40 -6.92
N LEU A 64 1.44 6.52 -7.61
CA LEU A 64 1.62 6.14 -9.01
C LEU A 64 2.65 5.02 -9.11
N GLY A 65 2.65 4.30 -10.22
CA GLY A 65 3.71 3.32 -10.44
C GLY A 65 3.88 2.84 -11.86
N VAL A 66 4.94 2.08 -12.07
CA VAL A 66 5.23 1.38 -13.31
C VAL A 66 5.44 -0.09 -12.98
N GLU A 67 4.48 -0.93 -13.39
CA GLU A 67 4.58 -2.37 -13.27
C GLU A 67 5.43 -2.90 -14.43
N VAL A 68 6.58 -3.49 -14.11
CA VAL A 68 7.53 -4.09 -15.05
C VAL A 68 7.48 -5.61 -14.97
N GLU A 69 7.99 -6.30 -16.00
CA GLU A 69 7.79 -7.74 -16.13
C GLU A 69 8.69 -8.61 -15.25
N SER A 70 9.73 -8.05 -14.60
CA SER A 70 10.76 -8.84 -13.94
C SER A 70 11.55 -8.07 -12.88
N SER A 71 12.12 -8.80 -11.94
CA SER A 71 13.01 -8.28 -10.89
C SER A 71 14.26 -7.65 -11.48
N GLU A 72 14.81 -8.24 -12.54
CA GLU A 72 15.97 -7.71 -13.25
C GLU A 72 15.71 -6.29 -13.75
N LYS A 73 14.50 -6.01 -14.22
CA LYS A 73 14.11 -4.65 -14.61
C LYS A 73 13.95 -3.71 -13.42
N VAL A 74 13.41 -4.18 -12.29
CA VAL A 74 13.34 -3.36 -11.07
C VAL A 74 14.75 -2.98 -10.62
N HIS A 75 15.69 -3.93 -10.60
CA HIS A 75 17.09 -3.67 -10.26
C HIS A 75 17.78 -2.73 -11.25
N ALA A 76 17.49 -2.85 -12.54
CA ALA A 76 18.00 -1.92 -13.55
C ALA A 76 17.49 -0.48 -13.33
N GLU A 77 16.20 -0.32 -12.99
CA GLU A 77 15.63 0.99 -12.68
C GLU A 77 16.16 1.56 -11.36
N ILE A 78 16.39 0.73 -10.34
CA ILE A 78 17.09 1.14 -9.11
C ILE A 78 18.46 1.75 -9.47
N ALA A 79 19.30 0.99 -10.19
CA ALA A 79 20.64 1.44 -10.54
C ALA A 79 20.61 2.75 -11.34
N ARG A 80 19.68 2.88 -12.29
CA ARG A 80 19.49 4.10 -13.08
C ARG A 80 19.06 5.28 -12.20
N LEU A 81 18.02 5.13 -11.39
CA LEU A 81 17.46 6.20 -10.55
C LEU A 81 18.46 6.69 -9.51
N SER A 82 19.18 5.78 -8.84
CA SER A 82 20.25 6.13 -7.91
C SER A 82 21.42 6.84 -8.62
N GLY A 83 21.76 6.41 -9.84
CA GLY A 83 22.78 7.06 -10.69
C GLY A 83 22.44 8.51 -11.06
N GLU A 84 21.14 8.82 -11.18
CA GLU A 84 20.62 10.18 -11.40
C GLU A 84 20.47 11.00 -10.10
N GLY A 85 20.88 10.45 -8.95
CA GLY A 85 20.80 11.12 -7.66
C GLY A 85 19.39 11.19 -7.05
N LEU A 86 18.45 10.39 -7.56
CA LEU A 86 17.13 10.26 -6.95
C LEU A 86 17.24 9.34 -5.73
N PHE A 87 16.77 9.80 -4.58
CA PHE A 87 16.72 8.98 -3.37
C PHE A 87 15.74 7.83 -3.59
N THR A 88 16.27 6.62 -3.59
CA THR A 88 15.51 5.38 -3.77
C THR A 88 15.31 4.69 -2.42
N GLN A 89 14.07 4.31 -2.13
CA GLN A 89 13.78 3.37 -1.05
C GLN A 89 13.45 2.01 -1.66
N GLU A 90 14.36 1.05 -1.47
CA GLU A 90 14.24 -0.28 -2.04
C GLU A 90 13.47 -1.22 -1.09
N GLU A 91 12.59 -2.01 -1.68
CA GLU A 91 11.84 -3.06 -1.02
C GLU A 91 11.92 -4.33 -1.89
N ILE A 92 12.90 -5.19 -1.61
CA ILE A 92 13.15 -6.43 -2.35
C ILE A 92 12.53 -7.60 -1.59
N ASN A 93 11.81 -8.46 -2.32
CA ASN A 93 11.08 -9.62 -1.81
C ASN A 93 10.18 -9.28 -0.61
N SER A 94 9.58 -8.08 -0.62
CA SER A 94 8.68 -7.62 0.42
C SER A 94 7.24 -7.97 0.07
N THR A 95 6.43 -8.27 1.09
CA THR A 95 4.98 -8.39 0.88
C THR A 95 4.36 -7.02 1.15
N CYS A 96 3.83 -6.38 0.11
CA CYS A 96 3.09 -5.13 0.20
C CYS A 96 1.63 -5.40 -0.20
N CYS A 97 0.68 -5.08 0.68
CA CYS A 97 -0.72 -5.44 0.49
C CYS A 97 -0.88 -6.96 0.30
N PHE A 98 -1.31 -7.44 -0.87
CA PHE A 98 -1.62 -8.84 -1.12
C PHE A 98 -0.72 -9.43 -2.22
N ALA A 99 0.53 -9.00 -2.30
CA ALA A 99 1.51 -9.52 -3.24
C ALA A 99 2.94 -9.44 -2.68
N THR A 100 3.75 -10.44 -2.99
CA THR A 100 5.20 -10.38 -2.86
C THR A 100 5.76 -9.66 -4.08
N GLN A 101 6.59 -8.64 -3.86
CA GLN A 101 7.06 -7.75 -4.89
C GLN A 101 8.55 -7.42 -4.70
N ASP A 102 9.21 -7.15 -5.82
CA ASP A 102 10.41 -6.30 -5.81
C ASP A 102 9.99 -4.91 -6.24
N LYS A 103 10.41 -3.91 -5.48
CA LYS A 103 9.95 -2.54 -5.64
C LYS A 103 11.04 -1.52 -5.29
N VAL A 104 11.01 -0.40 -5.98
CA VAL A 104 11.69 0.82 -5.57
C VAL A 104 10.72 1.99 -5.53
N TRP A 105 10.82 2.81 -4.50
CA TRP A 105 10.09 4.07 -4.38
C TRP A 105 10.99 5.26 -4.68
N VAL A 106 10.42 6.24 -5.37
CA VAL A 106 10.94 7.60 -5.49
C VAL A 106 9.82 8.60 -5.19
N THR A 107 10.19 9.78 -4.72
CA THR A 107 9.24 10.86 -4.44
C THR A 107 9.47 12.00 -5.40
N GLY A 108 8.41 12.41 -6.09
CA GLY A 108 8.47 13.54 -7.01
C GLY A 108 8.53 14.89 -6.29
N PRO A 109 8.78 15.98 -7.02
CA PRO A 109 9.00 17.30 -6.45
C PRO A 109 7.78 17.85 -5.70
N ALA A 110 6.57 17.37 -6.01
CA ALA A 110 5.33 17.77 -5.33
C ALA A 110 4.85 16.73 -4.29
N LYS A 111 5.75 15.85 -3.83
CA LYS A 111 5.51 14.78 -2.84
C LYS A 111 4.68 13.60 -3.32
N GLU A 112 4.36 13.55 -4.61
CA GLU A 112 3.73 12.38 -5.21
C GLU A 112 4.69 11.18 -5.14
N LYS A 113 4.18 10.04 -4.67
CA LYS A 113 4.96 8.81 -4.53
C LYS A 113 4.86 8.00 -5.82
N TRP A 114 6.01 7.52 -6.28
CA TRP A 114 6.14 6.65 -7.45
C TRP A 114 6.81 5.35 -7.05
N GLU A 115 6.26 4.23 -7.51
CA GLU A 115 6.92 2.92 -7.42
C GLU A 115 7.26 2.35 -8.80
N VAL A 116 8.41 1.72 -8.93
CA VAL A 116 8.67 0.76 -10.02
C VAL A 116 8.74 -0.61 -9.40
N TYR A 117 7.93 -1.55 -9.89
CA TYR A 117 7.80 -2.84 -9.23
C TYR A 117 7.45 -3.99 -10.19
N THR A 118 7.67 -5.22 -9.74
CA THR A 118 7.12 -6.43 -10.34
C THR A 118 6.34 -7.25 -9.31
N VAL A 119 5.31 -7.97 -9.73
CA VAL A 119 4.59 -8.93 -8.86
C VAL A 119 5.25 -10.29 -8.99
N LEU A 120 5.77 -10.81 -7.88
CA LEU A 120 6.41 -12.14 -7.82
C LEU A 120 5.40 -13.24 -7.47
N ALA A 121 4.50 -12.95 -6.54
CA ALA A 121 3.45 -13.87 -6.11
C ALA A 121 2.26 -13.13 -5.51
N ASP A 122 1.07 -13.70 -5.63
CA ASP A 122 -0.08 -13.26 -4.84
C ASP A 122 0.07 -13.68 -3.37
N SER A 123 -0.31 -12.80 -2.45
CA SER A 123 -0.42 -13.07 -1.02
C SER A 123 -1.89 -12.98 -0.57
N GLU A 124 -2.31 -13.87 0.31
CA GLU A 124 -3.63 -13.83 0.95
C GLU A 124 -3.65 -12.92 2.20
N THR A 125 -2.48 -12.54 2.72
CA THR A 125 -2.30 -11.70 3.91
C THR A 125 -1.89 -10.29 3.51
N PHE A 126 -2.42 -9.28 4.22
CA PHE A 126 -2.03 -7.89 4.03
C PHE A 126 -0.63 -7.67 4.61
N GLY A 127 0.33 -7.32 3.75
CA GLY A 127 1.72 -7.07 4.11
C GLY A 127 1.91 -5.67 4.68
N THR A 128 2.62 -5.60 5.81
CA THR A 128 3.08 -4.37 6.46
C THR A 128 4.54 -4.09 6.11
N SER A 129 4.82 -3.66 4.88
CA SER A 129 6.09 -2.97 4.59
C SER A 129 6.18 -1.69 5.42
N PRO A 130 7.38 -1.24 5.86
CA PRO A 130 7.49 -0.39 7.04
C PRO A 130 6.97 1.04 6.83
N LYS A 131 6.13 1.47 7.78
CA LYS A 131 5.79 2.85 8.21
C LYS A 131 6.07 4.00 7.22
N LEU A 132 5.31 4.06 6.12
CA LEU A 132 5.22 5.28 5.29
C LEU A 132 3.85 5.97 5.37
N LEU A 133 2.91 5.42 6.16
CA LEU A 133 1.54 5.93 6.32
C LEU A 133 1.28 6.57 7.70
N GLU A 134 2.18 6.43 8.67
CA GLU A 134 1.97 6.93 10.05
C GLU A 134 2.48 8.36 10.30
N GLN A 135 3.26 8.97 9.39
CA GLN A 135 3.90 10.28 9.67
C GLN A 135 2.99 11.52 9.52
N ASN A 136 1.66 11.35 9.56
CA ASN A 136 0.71 12.47 9.65
C ASN A 136 -0.30 12.34 10.80
N ALA A 137 -0.13 11.37 11.71
CA ALA A 137 -0.91 11.30 12.94
C ALA A 137 -0.06 11.83 14.11
N THR A 138 -0.14 13.15 14.30
CA THR A 138 -0.08 13.88 15.58
C THR A 138 0.81 13.33 16.71
N GLU A 139 1.80 14.16 17.06
CA GLU A 139 2.35 14.29 18.41
C GLU A 139 1.21 14.29 19.44
N ASP A 140 1.06 13.20 20.20
CA ASP A 140 0.55 13.13 21.58
C ASP A 140 0.07 11.70 21.90
N ALA A 141 0.95 10.90 22.52
CA ALA A 141 0.59 9.90 23.54
C ALA A 141 1.87 9.22 24.03
N GLU A 142 2.45 9.79 25.08
CA GLU A 142 3.33 9.05 25.97
C GLU A 142 2.61 7.83 26.58
N GLN A 143 3.39 6.77 26.75
CA GLN A 143 3.26 5.68 27.72
C GLN A 143 2.17 4.62 27.49
N GLY A 144 2.64 3.38 27.25
CA GLY A 144 1.90 2.19 27.65
C GLY A 144 2.01 0.99 26.71
N SER A 145 3.21 0.39 26.60
CA SER A 145 3.33 -0.98 26.11
C SER A 145 2.61 -1.93 27.06
N VAL A 146 1.44 -2.45 26.67
CA VAL A 146 0.81 -3.59 27.34
C VAL A 146 0.58 -4.70 26.33
N CYS A 147 1.47 -5.70 26.40
CA CYS A 147 1.37 -6.98 25.72
C CYS A 147 0.63 -7.98 26.63
N CYS A 148 -0.13 -8.88 26.01
CA CYS A 148 -1.11 -9.80 26.61
C CYS A 148 -0.56 -10.79 27.67
N GLY A 149 -1.44 -11.23 28.58
CA GLY A 149 -1.30 -12.52 29.29
C GLY A 149 -1.92 -12.52 30.69
N GLY A 150 -3.06 -13.20 30.87
CA GLY A 150 -3.89 -13.12 32.07
C GLY A 150 -3.45 -13.95 33.28
N ASN A 151 -4.11 -13.70 34.40
CA ASN A 151 -4.70 -14.75 35.24
C ASN A 151 -5.81 -14.16 36.11
N ALA A 152 -6.95 -14.83 36.12
CA ALA A 152 -7.97 -14.63 37.13
C ALA A 152 -7.49 -15.30 38.43
N ALA A 153 -7.34 -14.52 39.51
CA ALA A 153 -7.64 -14.93 40.86
C ALA A 153 -7.55 -13.74 41.83
N ASP A 154 -8.56 -13.71 42.68
CA ASP A 154 -8.65 -13.13 44.02
C ASP A 154 -8.86 -11.63 44.25
N GLN A 155 -9.96 -11.43 44.95
CA GLN A 155 -10.34 -10.26 45.71
C GLN A 155 -9.30 -9.94 46.78
N ALA A 156 -9.05 -8.65 47.01
CA ALA A 156 -9.05 -8.10 48.36
C ALA A 156 -9.08 -6.57 48.32
N GLU A 157 -9.78 -6.05 49.32
CA GLU A 157 -10.09 -4.67 49.61
C GLU A 157 -8.87 -3.74 49.83
N ALA A 158 -9.14 -2.45 49.57
CA ALA A 158 -8.86 -1.31 50.45
C ALA A 158 -7.43 -0.71 50.56
N ARG A 159 -7.45 0.63 50.45
CA ARG A 159 -6.64 1.66 51.13
C ARG A 159 -5.20 1.88 50.65
N THR A 160 -4.95 3.03 50.00
CA THR A 160 -4.49 4.29 50.67
C THR A 160 -3.88 5.27 49.67
N ALA A 161 -4.31 6.52 49.83
CA ALA A 161 -3.75 7.83 49.48
C ALA A 161 -2.34 7.97 48.87
N CYS A 162 -2.26 9.03 48.05
CA CYS A 162 -1.12 9.68 47.40
C CYS A 162 0.14 9.91 48.25
N CYS A 163 1.28 9.99 47.57
CA CYS A 163 2.21 11.14 47.56
C CYS A 163 2.81 11.25 46.15
#